data_AF-A0A7C4CSD1-F1
#
_entry.id   AF-A0A7C4CSD1-F1
#
_cell.length_a   1.000
_cell.length_b   1.000
_cell.length_c   1.000
_cell.angle_alpha   90.00
_cell.angle_beta   90.00
_cell.angle_gamma   90.00
#
_symmetry.space_group_name_H-M   'P 1'
#
loop_
_entity.id
_entity.type
_entity.pdbx_description
1 polymer ?
#
loop_
_entity_poly.entity_id
_entity_poly.type
_entity_poly.pdbx_seq_one_letter_code
_entity_poly.pdbx_strand_id
1 'polypeptide(L)'
;MPGNTFGRALRITTFGESHGSAVGVVVDGVPAGLPLSESDIEFELSFRKPGRIYVSGRREEDKPEILSGVFNGRTTGAPIAVVVKNIDVISKPYDEIRYKPRPGHADLPYIIRYGYENWDHRGGGRASARETVARVIGGAIAKKLLMITDTWVAGHLKSLGP
;
A
#
# COMPACT_ATOMS: atom_id res chain seq x y z
N MET A 1 15.41 2.28 -8.84
CA MET A 1 15.85 1.09 -8.09
C MET A 1 14.91 -0.05 -8.43
N PRO A 2 15.38 -1.15 -9.04
CA PRO A 2 14.59 -2.38 -9.08
C PRO A 2 14.39 -2.87 -7.63
N GLY A 3 13.16 -3.24 -7.27
CA GLY A 3 12.85 -3.77 -5.93
C GLY A 3 11.62 -3.13 -5.30
N ASN A 4 11.28 -3.59 -4.10
CA ASN A 4 10.14 -3.16 -3.30
C ASN A 4 10.51 -2.21 -2.16
N THR A 5 11.77 -1.76 -2.09
CA THR A 5 12.29 -0.84 -1.07
C THR A 5 12.57 0.54 -1.66
N PHE A 6 12.11 1.58 -0.96
CA PHE A 6 12.30 2.99 -1.30
C PHE A 6 13.01 3.72 -0.16
N GLY A 7 13.87 4.68 -0.48
CA GLY A 7 14.57 5.53 0.50
C GLY A 7 15.97 5.03 0.89
N ARG A 8 16.63 5.75 1.80
CA ARG A 8 18.01 5.46 2.25
C ARG A 8 18.13 5.43 3.77
N ALA A 9 17.89 6.56 4.43
CA ALA A 9 17.88 6.65 5.89
C ALA A 9 16.54 6.18 6.43
N LEU A 10 15.45 6.85 6.03
CA LEU A 10 14.10 6.31 6.11
C LEU A 10 13.89 5.36 4.93
N ARG A 11 13.56 4.10 5.21
CA ARG A 11 13.34 3.07 4.19
C ARG A 11 11.96 2.47 4.33
N ILE A 12 11.27 2.33 3.20
CA ILE A 12 9.92 1.75 3.13
C ILE A 12 10.01 0.54 2.23
N THR A 13 9.73 -0.65 2.77
CA THR A 13 9.70 -1.91 2.02
C THR A 13 8.29 -2.46 1.99
N THR A 14 7.68 -2.52 0.82
CA THR A 14 6.28 -2.93 0.66
C THR A 14 6.18 -4.40 0.27
N PHE A 15 5.13 -5.10 0.69
CA PHE A 15 4.90 -6.51 0.36
C PHE A 15 3.41 -6.84 0.19
N GLY A 16 3.14 -8.03 -0.35
CA GLY A 16 1.80 -8.57 -0.55
C GLY A 16 1.18 -8.23 -1.90
N GLU A 17 0.21 -9.07 -2.26
CA GLU A 17 -0.55 -9.06 -3.51
C GLU A 17 -2.03 -8.75 -3.23
N SER A 18 -2.75 -8.28 -4.25
CA SER A 18 -4.15 -7.89 -4.11
C SER A 18 -5.10 -9.01 -3.69
N HIS A 19 -4.77 -10.26 -4.05
CA HIS A 19 -5.57 -11.45 -3.74
C HIS A 19 -4.86 -12.38 -2.73
N GLY A 20 -3.75 -11.93 -2.15
CA GLY A 20 -3.14 -12.58 -0.98
C GLY A 20 -3.93 -12.29 0.30
N SER A 21 -3.48 -12.83 1.43
CA SER A 21 -4.16 -12.64 2.73
C SER A 21 -4.09 -11.20 3.24
N ALA A 22 -2.99 -10.49 2.94
CA ALA A 22 -2.77 -9.12 3.36
C ALA A 22 -1.77 -8.42 2.44
N VAL A 23 -1.79 -7.09 2.49
CA VAL A 23 -0.68 -6.24 2.04
C VAL A 23 -0.05 -5.55 3.23
N GLY A 24 1.20 -5.14 3.12
CA GLY A 24 1.88 -4.52 4.24
C GLY A 24 3.16 -3.81 3.89
N VAL A 25 3.75 -3.22 4.91
CA VAL A 25 4.96 -2.42 4.81
C VAL A 25 5.84 -2.62 6.04
N VAL A 26 7.15 -2.63 5.82
CA VAL A 26 8.14 -2.43 6.87
C VAL A 26 8.77 -1.06 6.66
N VAL A 27 8.69 -0.21 7.67
CA VAL A 27 9.29 1.12 7.69
C VAL A 27 10.46 1.11 8.67
N ASP A 28 11.66 1.40 8.15
CA ASP A 28 12.89 1.42 8.92
C ASP A 28 13.52 2.82 8.93
N GLY A 29 14.31 3.13 9.95
CA GLY A 29 14.96 4.43 10.13
C GLY A 29 14.07 5.51 10.75
N VAL A 30 12.99 5.12 11.43
CA VAL A 30 12.15 6.03 12.23
C VAL A 30 12.78 6.19 13.61
N PRO A 31 13.15 7.40 14.05
CA PRO A 31 13.69 7.63 15.38
C PRO A 31 12.72 7.19 16.49
N ALA A 32 13.26 6.73 17.61
CA ALA A 32 12.46 6.40 18.78
C ALA A 32 11.75 7.64 19.36
N GLY A 33 10.59 7.42 19.98
CA GLY A 33 9.85 8.44 20.71
C GLY A 33 8.76 9.17 19.93
N LEU A 34 8.70 9.01 18.59
CA LEU A 34 7.59 9.51 17.77
C LEU A 34 6.27 8.86 18.25
N PRO A 35 5.26 9.62 18.70
CA PRO A 35 3.94 9.07 18.98
C PRO A 35 3.41 8.39 17.71
N LEU A 36 2.83 7.20 17.80
CA LEU A 36 2.25 6.50 16.64
C LEU A 36 1.18 5.51 17.09
N SER A 37 0.07 5.51 16.38
CA SER A 37 -1.09 4.65 16.60
C SER A 37 -1.72 4.24 15.28
N GLU A 38 -2.55 3.21 15.30
CA GLU A 38 -3.28 2.75 14.11
C GLU A 38 -4.22 3.82 13.56
N SER A 39 -4.83 4.65 14.42
CA SER A 39 -5.72 5.73 14.01
C SER A 39 -5.01 6.82 13.18
N ASP A 40 -3.73 7.10 13.46
CA ASP A 40 -2.92 8.01 12.64
C ASP A 40 -2.81 7.50 11.20
N ILE A 41 -2.65 6.18 11.05
CA ILE A 41 -2.50 5.51 9.76
C ILE A 41 -3.86 5.39 9.07
N GLU A 42 -4.91 5.04 9.81
CA GLU A 42 -6.29 4.99 9.30
C GLU A 42 -6.76 6.32 8.72
N PHE A 43 -6.39 7.43 9.36
CA PHE A 43 -6.68 8.77 8.86
C PHE A 43 -6.13 8.96 7.45
N GLU A 44 -4.87 8.64 7.22
CA GLU A 44 -4.24 8.77 5.89
C GLU A 44 -4.81 7.76 4.88
N LEU A 45 -5.11 6.52 5.31
CA LEU A 45 -5.77 5.51 4.47
C LEU A 45 -7.19 5.94 4.07
N SER A 46 -7.88 6.75 4.87
CA SER A 46 -9.23 7.24 4.54
C SER A 46 -9.28 8.09 3.25
N PHE A 47 -8.18 8.78 2.91
CA PHE A 47 -8.07 9.54 1.66
C PHE A 47 -7.79 8.66 0.45
N ARG A 48 -7.24 7.46 0.67
CA ARG A 48 -6.96 6.45 -0.36
C ARG A 48 -8.20 5.66 -0.73
N LYS A 49 -9.09 5.40 0.24
CA LYS A 49 -10.22 4.47 0.08
C LYS A 49 -11.08 4.82 -1.14
N PRO A 50 -11.37 3.83 -2.01
CA PRO A 50 -12.39 3.98 -3.05
C PRO A 50 -13.79 4.05 -2.40
N GLY A 51 -14.81 4.45 -3.16
CA GLY A 51 -16.18 4.66 -2.67
C GLY A 51 -16.69 6.11 -2.67
N ARG A 52 -15.95 7.04 -3.27
CA ARG A 52 -16.46 8.37 -3.66
C ARG A 52 -17.14 8.30 -5.04
N ILE A 53 -17.74 9.42 -5.45
CA ILE A 53 -18.27 9.59 -6.80
C ILE A 53 -17.14 9.28 -7.82
N TYR A 54 -17.41 8.46 -8.84
CA TYR A 54 -16.48 8.08 -9.93
C TYR A 54 -15.37 7.05 -9.63
N VAL A 55 -15.39 6.35 -8.48
CA VAL A 55 -14.38 5.31 -8.16
C VAL A 55 -15.02 3.94 -7.91
N SER A 56 -14.19 2.90 -7.85
CA SER A 56 -14.60 1.51 -7.57
C SER A 56 -15.54 1.41 -6.37
N GLY A 57 -16.57 0.56 -6.49
CA GLY A 57 -17.53 0.28 -5.40
C GLY A 57 -17.02 -0.65 -4.30
N ARG A 58 -15.83 -1.23 -4.44
CA ARG A 58 -15.22 -2.08 -3.38
C ARG A 58 -15.02 -1.28 -2.10
N ARG A 59 -15.41 -1.87 -0.97
CA ARG A 59 -15.30 -1.29 0.37
C ARG A 59 -14.36 -2.12 1.23
N GLU A 60 -13.07 -2.08 0.93
CA GLU A 60 -12.08 -2.62 1.87
C GLU A 60 -11.93 -1.63 3.03
N GLU A 61 -12.14 -2.10 4.26
CA GLU A 61 -12.03 -1.25 5.45
C GLU A 61 -10.63 -0.70 5.70
N ASP A 62 -9.59 -1.21 5.01
CA ASP A 62 -8.19 -0.84 5.17
C ASP A 62 -7.77 -0.60 6.62
N LYS A 63 -8.10 -1.54 7.51
CA LYS A 63 -7.67 -1.47 8.91
C LYS A 63 -6.18 -1.83 9.01
N PRO A 64 -5.31 -0.89 9.41
CA PRO A 64 -3.92 -1.18 9.69
C PRO A 64 -3.79 -1.91 11.03
N GLU A 65 -2.90 -2.90 11.06
CA GLU A 65 -2.48 -3.62 12.26
C GLU A 65 -0.97 -3.41 12.42
N ILE A 66 -0.55 -2.72 13.49
CA ILE A 66 0.88 -2.50 13.78
C ILE A 66 1.45 -3.73 14.49
N LEU A 67 2.39 -4.42 13.84
CA LEU A 67 2.97 -5.67 14.35
C LEU A 67 4.25 -5.47 15.14
N SER A 68 4.98 -4.36 14.93
CA SER A 68 6.27 -4.11 15.59
C SER A 68 6.67 -2.63 15.54
N GLY A 69 7.76 -2.29 16.23
CA GLY A 69 8.37 -0.95 16.19
C GLY A 69 7.64 0.12 17.01
N VAL A 70 6.56 -0.24 17.70
CA VAL A 70 5.78 0.64 18.59
C VAL A 70 5.59 -0.03 19.95
N PHE A 71 5.81 0.73 21.02
CA PHE A 71 5.56 0.32 22.40
C PHE A 71 5.02 1.53 23.18
N ASN A 72 3.96 1.33 23.97
CA ASN A 72 3.26 2.40 24.71
C ASN A 72 2.91 3.62 23.84
N GLY A 73 2.42 3.38 22.62
CA GLY A 73 2.00 4.42 21.68
C GLY A 73 3.14 5.27 21.11
N ARG A 74 4.39 4.84 21.25
CA ARG A 74 5.57 5.51 20.73
C ARG A 74 6.46 4.55 19.96
N THR A 75 7.13 5.05 18.93
CA THR A 75 8.10 4.28 18.17
C THR A 75 9.32 3.93 19.03
N THR A 76 9.90 2.76 18.79
CA THR A 76 11.04 2.25 19.57
C THR A 76 12.39 2.50 18.90
N GLY A 77 12.40 2.99 17.66
CA GLY A 77 13.60 3.05 16.81
C GLY A 77 13.86 1.76 16.01
N ALA A 78 13.18 0.66 16.36
CA ALA A 78 13.20 -0.57 15.58
C ALA A 78 12.28 -0.47 14.35
N PRO A 79 12.43 -1.35 13.35
CA PRO A 79 11.56 -1.40 12.19
C PRO A 79 10.08 -1.53 12.59
N ILE A 80 9.23 -0.74 11.94
CA ILE A 80 7.78 -0.73 12.13
C ILE A 80 7.17 -1.56 11.02
N ALA A 81 6.61 -2.73 11.36
CA ALA A 81 5.85 -3.54 10.43
C ALA A 81 4.35 -3.27 10.60
N VAL A 82 3.64 -3.03 9.49
CA VAL A 82 2.21 -2.80 9.47
C VAL A 82 1.58 -3.66 8.38
N VAL A 83 0.45 -4.31 8.69
CA VAL A 83 -0.32 -5.10 7.73
C VAL A 83 -1.75 -4.59 7.61
N VAL A 84 -2.36 -4.83 6.46
CA VAL A 84 -3.78 -4.61 6.20
C VAL A 84 -4.33 -5.86 5.53
N LYS A 85 -5.32 -6.49 6.16
CA LYS A 85 -5.95 -7.72 5.64
C LYS A 85 -6.80 -7.43 4.42
N ASN A 86 -6.77 -8.33 3.44
CA ASN A 86 -7.66 -8.29 2.29
C ASN A 86 -8.92 -9.08 2.63
N ILE A 87 -10.08 -8.41 2.72
CA ILE A 87 -11.33 -9.01 3.21
C ILE A 87 -12.38 -9.27 2.12
N ASP A 88 -12.31 -8.55 1.00
CA ASP A 88 -13.33 -8.60 -0.07
C ASP A 88 -12.69 -8.98 -1.42
N VAL A 89 -12.03 -10.14 -1.42
CA VAL A 89 -11.29 -10.65 -2.58
C VAL A 89 -12.25 -11.41 -3.51
N ILE A 90 -12.68 -10.75 -4.59
CA ILE A 90 -13.53 -11.37 -5.61
C ILE A 90 -12.69 -11.70 -6.85
N SER A 91 -12.32 -12.98 -6.99
CA SER A 91 -11.45 -13.48 -8.07
C SER A 91 -12.18 -13.79 -9.37
N LYS A 92 -13.47 -14.16 -9.31
CA LYS A 92 -14.25 -14.71 -10.44
C LYS A 92 -14.24 -13.86 -11.72
N PRO A 93 -14.30 -12.51 -11.67
CA PRO A 93 -14.20 -11.68 -12.88
C PRO A 93 -12.82 -11.72 -13.56
N TYR A 94 -11.78 -12.21 -12.89
CA TYR A 94 -10.42 -12.26 -13.40
C TYR A 94 -10.05 -13.58 -14.08
N ASP A 95 -10.93 -14.59 -14.02
CA ASP A 95 -10.66 -15.90 -14.61
C ASP A 95 -10.53 -15.82 -16.14
N GLU A 96 -11.29 -14.94 -16.80
CA GLU A 96 -11.17 -14.71 -18.25
C GLU A 96 -9.88 -13.98 -18.64
N ILE A 97 -9.33 -13.17 -17.73
CA ILE A 97 -8.08 -12.41 -17.96
C ILE A 97 -6.89 -13.35 -18.07
N ARG A 98 -6.97 -14.55 -17.48
CA ARG A 98 -5.96 -15.61 -17.59
C ARG A 98 -5.52 -15.88 -19.02
N TYR A 99 -6.41 -15.75 -20.00
CA TYR A 99 -6.11 -16.00 -21.42
C TYR A 99 -6.12 -14.73 -22.27
N LYS A 100 -6.40 -13.57 -21.68
CA LYS A 100 -6.59 -12.30 -22.40
C LYS A 100 -5.91 -11.15 -21.63
N PRO A 101 -4.59 -10.95 -21.82
CA PRO A 101 -3.87 -9.83 -21.22
C PRO A 101 -4.54 -8.51 -21.57
N ARG A 102 -4.77 -7.65 -20.57
CA ARG A 102 -5.49 -6.39 -20.76
C ARG A 102 -4.55 -5.31 -21.32
N PRO A 103 -4.93 -4.61 -22.40
CA PRO A 103 -4.19 -3.44 -22.88
C PRO A 103 -4.00 -2.39 -21.76
N GLY A 104 -2.78 -1.87 -21.63
CA GLY A 104 -2.43 -0.87 -20.60
C GLY A 104 -2.16 -1.43 -19.20
N HIS A 105 -2.36 -2.74 -18.97
CA HIS A 105 -2.01 -3.40 -17.72
C HIS A 105 -0.65 -4.11 -17.80
N ALA A 106 -0.14 -4.49 -16.63
CA ALA A 106 1.13 -5.19 -16.50
C ALA A 106 1.07 -6.69 -16.85
N ASP A 107 -0.09 -7.19 -17.30
CA ASP A 107 -0.36 -8.62 -17.54
C ASP A 107 0.70 -9.26 -18.47
N LEU A 108 0.84 -8.75 -19.71
CA LEU A 108 1.79 -9.29 -20.68
C LEU A 108 3.27 -9.12 -20.27
N PRO A 109 3.72 -7.94 -19.78
CA PRO A 109 5.07 -7.79 -19.25
C PRO A 109 5.40 -8.77 -18.12
N TYR A 110 4.46 -9.06 -17.22
CA TYR A 110 4.67 -10.05 -16.15
C TYR A 110 4.85 -11.46 -16.71
N ILE A 111 3.99 -11.87 -17.65
CA ILE A 111 4.09 -13.18 -18.31
C ILE A 111 5.46 -13.34 -19.00
N ILE A 112 5.88 -12.33 -19.78
CA ILE A 112 7.16 -12.38 -20.51
C ILE A 112 8.35 -12.45 -19.53
N ARG A 113 8.29 -11.71 -18.42
CA ARG A 113 9.41 -11.60 -17.48
C ARG A 113 9.51 -12.77 -16.51
N TYR A 114 8.38 -13.30 -16.05
CA TYR A 114 8.32 -14.25 -14.94
C TYR A 114 7.73 -15.61 -15.32
N GLY A 115 7.23 -15.78 -16.54
CA GLY A 115 6.53 -16.99 -16.97
C GLY A 115 5.03 -16.93 -16.70
N TYR A 116 4.27 -17.63 -17.53
CA TYR A 116 2.80 -17.63 -17.50
C TYR A 116 2.25 -18.26 -16.22
N GLU A 117 2.90 -19.32 -15.76
CA GLU A 117 2.57 -20.09 -14.55
C GLU A 117 2.79 -19.30 -13.25
N ASN A 118 3.66 -18.29 -13.27
CA ASN A 118 4.01 -17.48 -12.10
C ASN A 118 3.24 -16.14 -12.05
N TRP A 119 2.37 -15.90 -13.03
CA TRP A 119 1.58 -14.68 -13.08
C TRP A 119 0.27 -14.83 -12.29
N ASP A 120 0.17 -14.11 -11.17
CA ASP A 120 -1.10 -14.00 -10.44
C ASP A 120 -2.06 -13.06 -11.18
N HIS A 121 -2.85 -13.66 -12.08
CA HIS A 121 -3.91 -12.99 -12.83
C HIS A 121 -5.06 -12.51 -11.94
N ARG A 122 -5.19 -13.04 -10.71
CA ARG A 122 -6.26 -12.65 -9.77
C ARG A 122 -5.99 -11.23 -9.30
N GLY A 123 -6.78 -10.27 -9.80
CA GLY A 123 -6.65 -8.85 -9.47
C GLY A 123 -5.33 -8.19 -9.84
N GLY A 124 -4.59 -8.74 -10.81
CA GLY A 124 -3.30 -8.20 -11.27
C GLY A 124 -2.13 -8.37 -10.29
N GLY A 125 -2.27 -9.23 -9.28
CA GLY A 125 -1.20 -9.60 -8.35
C GLY A 125 -0.49 -8.40 -7.74
N ARG A 126 0.85 -8.38 -7.85
CA ARG A 126 1.72 -7.34 -7.30
C ARG A 126 1.65 -5.99 -8.03
N ALA A 127 1.21 -5.98 -9.29
CA ALA A 127 1.04 -4.74 -10.06
C ALA A 127 -0.26 -3.99 -9.72
N SER A 128 -1.09 -4.57 -8.86
CA SER A 128 -2.35 -3.98 -8.44
C SER A 128 -2.17 -2.68 -7.65
N ALA A 129 -3.11 -1.75 -7.80
CA ALA A 129 -3.21 -0.55 -6.98
C ALA A 129 -3.36 -0.84 -5.48
N ARG A 130 -3.66 -2.09 -5.07
CA ARG A 130 -3.64 -2.52 -3.66
C ARG A 130 -2.29 -2.24 -2.99
N GLU A 131 -1.18 -2.31 -3.74
CA GLU A 131 0.16 -1.99 -3.23
C GLU A 131 0.26 -0.56 -2.68
N THR A 132 -0.57 0.38 -3.16
CA THR A 132 -0.58 1.77 -2.67
C THR A 132 -0.96 1.89 -1.19
N VAL A 133 -1.67 0.91 -0.62
CA VAL A 133 -1.95 0.85 0.84
C VAL A 133 -0.64 0.92 1.62
N ALA A 134 0.33 0.08 1.25
CA ALA A 134 1.64 0.02 1.90
C ALA A 134 2.41 1.34 1.77
N ARG A 135 2.27 2.02 0.62
CA ARG A 135 2.88 3.35 0.40
C ARG A 135 2.23 4.43 1.27
N VAL A 136 0.90 4.43 1.38
CA VAL A 136 0.18 5.40 2.22
C VAL A 136 0.55 5.22 3.69
N ILE A 137 0.68 3.97 4.17
CA ILE A 137 1.15 3.70 5.53
C ILE A 137 2.56 4.28 5.77
N GLY A 138 3.50 3.97 4.86
CA GLY A 138 4.85 4.55 4.95
C GLY A 138 4.85 6.08 4.87
N GLY A 139 3.98 6.65 4.04
CA GLY A 139 3.75 8.08 3.92
C GLY A 139 3.16 8.72 5.19
N ALA A 140 2.24 8.04 5.88
CA ALA A 140 1.65 8.51 7.13
C ALA A 140 2.72 8.66 8.22
N ILE A 141 3.60 7.65 8.36
CA ILE A 141 4.71 7.69 9.30
C ILE A 141 5.72 8.78 8.93
N ALA A 142 6.04 8.92 7.64
CA ALA A 142 6.94 9.97 7.15
C ALA A 142 6.36 11.39 7.37
N LYS A 143 5.08 11.60 7.12
CA LYS A 143 4.38 12.86 7.41
C LYS A 143 4.44 13.21 8.88
N LYS A 144 4.24 12.23 9.76
CA LYS A 144 4.30 12.46 11.21
C LYS A 144 5.69 12.90 11.67
N LEU A 145 6.76 12.42 11.03
CA LEU A 145 8.12 12.91 11.24
C LEU A 145 8.30 14.35 10.75
N LEU A 146 7.81 14.68 9.55
CA LEU A 146 7.91 16.03 8.96
C LEU A 146 7.17 17.08 9.80
N MET A 147 6.06 16.70 10.44
CA MET A 147 5.31 17.60 11.32
C MET A 147 6.10 18.02 12.56
N ILE A 148 7.15 17.29 12.97
CA ILE A 148 8.04 17.72 14.06
C ILE A 148 8.85 18.96 13.66
N THR A 149 9.10 19.15 12.37
CA THR A 149 9.83 20.29 11.81
C THR A 149 8.89 21.27 11.11
N ASP A 150 7.63 21.36 11.57
CA ASP A 150 6.60 22.25 11.03
C ASP A 150 6.40 22.13 9.50
N THR A 151 6.68 20.95 8.94
CA THR A 151 6.62 20.70 7.50
C THR A 151 5.40 19.85 7.15
N TRP A 152 4.65 20.29 6.14
CA TRP A 152 3.36 19.70 5.75
C TRP A 152 3.36 19.32 4.27
N VAL A 153 2.68 18.23 3.93
CA VAL A 153 2.53 17.75 2.55
C VAL A 153 1.06 17.55 2.23
N ALA A 154 0.59 18.20 1.17
CA ALA A 154 -0.79 18.10 0.67
C ALA A 154 -0.81 17.86 -0.84
N GLY A 155 -1.91 17.31 -1.34
CA GLY A 155 -2.16 17.09 -2.76
C GLY A 155 -3.60 17.42 -3.12
N HIS A 156 -3.82 17.90 -4.34
CA HIS A 156 -5.15 18.20 -4.87
C HIS A 156 -5.26 17.80 -6.34
N LEU A 157 -6.48 17.54 -6.81
CA LEU A 157 -6.77 17.29 -8.20
C LEU A 157 -6.75 18.61 -8.98
N LYS A 158 -5.86 18.73 -9.97
CA LYS A 158 -5.79 19.92 -10.84
C LYS A 158 -6.67 19.81 -12.08
N SER A 159 -6.77 18.61 -12.66
CA SER A 159 -7.54 18.34 -13.89
C SER A 159 -8.02 16.89 -13.92
N LEU A 160 -9.15 16.64 -14.58
CA LEU A 160 -9.73 15.30 -14.81
C LEU A 160 -10.33 15.24 -16.21
N GLY A 161 -9.80 14.36 -17.06
CA GLY A 161 -10.17 14.34 -18.48
C GLY A 161 -9.60 15.54 -19.24
N PRO A 162 -9.91 15.66 -20.55
CA PRO A 162 -9.59 16.84 -21.35
C PRO A 162 -10.32 18.10 -20.86
#